data_AF-A0A7V4KD48-F1
#
_entry.id   AF-A0A7V4KD48-F1
#
_cell.length_a   1.000
_cell.length_b   1.000
_cell.length_c   1.000
_cell.angle_alpha   90.00
_cell.angle_beta   90.00
_cell.angle_gamma   90.00
#
_symmetry.space_group_name_H-M   'P 1'
#
loop_
_entity.id
_entity.type
_entity.pdbx_description
1 polymer ?
#
loop_
_entity_poly.entity_id
_entity_poly.type
_entity_poly.pdbx_seq_one_letter_code
_entity_poly.pdbx_strand_id
1 'polypeptide(L)'
;MKRVAVLVLLIAMVMVVTLSFAQSLTQIKKRGKLIVGTEPTFPPFEFVDEKNQVVGFDIDIANELAKRLGVKLEVVNLPFDSLIPALLQGKIDLI
;
A
#
# COMPACT_ATOMS: atom_id res chain seq x y z
N MET A 1 5.63 -31.23 -32.86
CA MET A 1 6.09 -31.09 -31.46
C MET A 1 6.74 -29.74 -31.16
N LYS A 2 7.75 -29.27 -31.93
CA LYS A 2 8.41 -27.97 -31.69
C LYS A 2 7.48 -26.74 -31.72
N ARG A 3 6.53 -26.69 -32.67
CA ARG A 3 5.54 -25.59 -32.79
C ARG A 3 4.55 -25.53 -31.63
N VAL A 4 4.16 -26.69 -31.08
CA VAL A 4 3.28 -26.78 -29.91
C VAL A 4 4.02 -26.33 -28.65
N ALA A 5 5.30 -26.68 -28.51
CA ALA A 5 6.12 -26.22 -27.40
C ALA A 5 6.30 -24.68 -27.39
N VAL A 6 6.49 -24.07 -28.56
CA VAL A 6 6.60 -22.61 -28.71
C VAL A 6 5.28 -21.90 -28.35
N LEU A 7 4.14 -22.45 -28.76
CA LEU A 7 2.81 -21.91 -28.40
C LEU A 7 2.55 -21.99 -26.90
N VAL A 8 2.91 -23.11 -26.25
CA VAL A 8 2.79 -23.26 -24.79
C VAL A 8 3.70 -22.27 -24.05
N LEU A 9 4.93 -22.05 -24.54
CA LEU A 9 5.86 -21.10 -23.95
C LEU A 9 5.36 -19.64 -24.08
N LEU A 10 4.78 -19.28 -25.23
CA LEU A 10 4.18 -17.97 -25.46
C LEU A 10 2.96 -17.72 -24.56
N ILE A 11 2.11 -18.73 -24.38
CA ILE A 11 0.94 -18.65 -23.47
C ILE A 11 1.39 -18.49 -22.01
N ALA A 12 2.43 -19.23 -21.59
CA ALA A 12 3.00 -19.09 -20.25
C ALA A 12 3.60 -17.69 -20.01
N MET A 13 4.26 -17.13 -21.02
CA MET A 13 4.84 -15.78 -20.95
C MET A 13 3.78 -14.68 -20.87
N VAL A 14 2.63 -14.86 -21.53
CA VAL A 14 1.49 -13.92 -21.44
C VAL A 14 0.80 -13.95 -20.07
N MET A 15 0.73 -15.11 -19.39
CA MET A 15 0.15 -15.19 -18.04
C MET A 15 0.97 -14.41 -16.98
N VAL A 16 2.30 -14.37 -17.13
CA VAL A 16 3.20 -13.68 -16.18
C VAL A 16 3.02 -12.15 -16.24
N VAL A 17 2.56 -11.59 -17.37
CA VAL A 17 2.40 -10.13 -17.57
C VAL A 17 1.18 -9.55 -16.81
N THR A 18 0.33 -10.39 -16.22
CA THR A 18 -0.86 -9.93 -15.48
C THR A 18 -0.64 -9.68 -13.99
N LEU A 19 0.59 -9.83 -13.49
CA LEU A 19 0.95 -9.46 -12.12
C LEU A 19 0.97 -7.93 -11.99
N SER A 20 -0.19 -7.36 -11.67
CA SER A 20 -0.30 -5.94 -11.28
C SER A 20 0.63 -5.68 -10.08
N PHE A 21 1.47 -4.66 -10.20
CA PHE A 21 2.37 -4.21 -9.13
C PHE A 21 1.65 -3.51 -7.97
N ALA A 22 0.36 -3.24 -8.10
CA ALA A 22 -0.45 -2.70 -7.02
C ALA A 22 -0.83 -3.81 -6.03
N GLN A 23 -0.57 -3.59 -4.75
CA GLN A 23 -1.00 -4.48 -3.69
C GLN A 23 -2.53 -4.55 -3.71
N SER A 24 -3.07 -5.73 -4.03
CA SER A 24 -4.52 -5.85 -4.19
C SER A 24 -5.22 -5.67 -2.83
N LEU A 25 -6.44 -5.12 -2.84
CA LEU A 25 -7.27 -5.01 -1.64
C LEU A 25 -7.43 -6.35 -0.90
N THR A 26 -7.41 -7.46 -1.63
CA THR A 26 -7.40 -8.82 -1.09
C THR A 26 -6.18 -9.08 -0.20
N GLN A 27 -4.99 -8.60 -0.60
CA GLN A 27 -3.78 -8.75 0.20
C GLN A 27 -3.83 -7.91 1.48
N ILE A 28 -4.29 -6.66 1.39
CA ILE A 28 -4.48 -5.77 2.54
C ILE A 28 -5.42 -6.42 3.57
N LYS A 29 -6.58 -6.90 3.10
CA LYS A 29 -7.57 -7.61 3.93
C LYS A 29 -7.01 -8.89 4.53
N LYS A 30 -6.29 -9.70 3.75
CA LYS A 30 -5.66 -10.94 4.22
C LYS A 30 -4.59 -10.69 5.29
N ARG A 31 -3.79 -9.62 5.13
CA ARG A 31 -2.80 -9.19 6.12
C ARG A 31 -3.46 -8.61 7.39
N GLY A 32 -4.69 -8.10 7.27
CA GLY A 32 -5.43 -7.52 8.39
C GLY A 32 -4.94 -6.13 8.78
N LYS A 33 -4.17 -5.46 7.92
CA LYS A 33 -3.63 -4.11 8.14
C LYS A 33 -3.57 -3.28 6.86
N LEU A 34 -4.07 -2.05 6.95
CA LEU A 34 -3.81 -0.95 6.01
C LEU A 34 -2.62 -0.15 6.54
N ILE A 35 -1.54 -0.08 5.76
CA ILE A 35 -0.30 0.60 6.13
C ILE A 35 -0.23 1.92 5.37
N VAL A 36 -0.22 3.05 6.08
CA VAL A 36 -0.16 4.40 5.49
C VAL A 36 1.20 5.01 5.79
N GLY A 37 1.90 5.51 4.77
CA GLY A 37 3.16 6.25 4.94
C GLY A 37 2.92 7.75 4.90
N THR A 38 3.50 8.51 5.83
CA THR A 38 3.41 9.98 5.83
C THR A 38 4.64 10.62 6.50
N GLU A 39 4.83 11.93 6.35
CA GLU A 39 5.86 12.73 7.03
C GLU A 39 5.19 13.80 7.93
N PRO A 40 4.87 13.50 9.21
CA PRO A 40 3.94 14.24 10.11
C PRO A 40 4.41 15.64 10.49
N THR A 41 4.41 16.51 9.49
CA THR A 41 4.99 17.86 9.52
C THR A 41 4.05 18.90 8.91
N PHE A 42 2.85 18.50 8.46
CA PHE A 42 1.88 19.35 7.79
C PHE A 42 0.52 19.43 8.52
N PRO A 43 0.43 20.14 9.67
CA PRO A 43 -0.86 20.43 10.30
C PRO A 43 -1.79 21.25 9.38
N PRO A 44 -3.12 21.01 9.43
CA PRO A 44 -3.85 20.06 10.29
C PRO A 44 -4.03 18.67 9.65
N PHE A 45 -3.36 18.39 8.54
CA PHE A 45 -3.56 17.18 7.74
C PHE A 45 -2.90 15.96 8.38
N GLU A 46 -1.66 16.12 8.79
CA GLU A 46 -0.88 15.07 9.44
C GLU A 46 0.22 15.71 10.29
N PHE A 47 0.30 15.33 11.56
CA PHE A 47 1.24 15.90 12.52
C PHE A 47 1.37 15.01 13.75
N VAL A 48 2.40 15.25 14.56
CA VAL A 48 2.59 14.57 15.85
C VAL A 48 1.92 15.36 16.97
N ASP A 49 1.03 14.72 17.73
CA ASP A 49 0.38 15.33 18.90
C ASP A 49 1.26 15.30 20.17
N GLU A 50 0.75 15.87 21.26
CA GLU A 50 1.44 15.88 22.57
C GLU A 50 1.68 14.48 23.16
N LYS A 51 0.99 13.45 22.65
CA LYS A 51 1.13 12.05 23.06
C LYS A 51 2.09 11.28 22.15
N ASN A 52 2.81 11.96 21.25
CA ASN A 52 3.66 11.38 20.23
C ASN A 52 2.92 10.45 19.25
N GLN A 53 1.65 10.74 18.95
CA GLN A 53 0.85 10.03 17.97
C GLN A 53 0.75 10.83 16.67
N VAL A 54 0.82 10.15 15.53
CA VAL A 54 0.52 10.75 14.24
C VAL A 54 -0.99 10.89 14.11
N VAL A 55 -1.47 12.12 13.99
CA VAL A 55 -2.89 12.50 13.94
C VAL A 55 -3.13 13.56 12.85
N GLY A 56 -4.39 13.85 12.54
CA GLY A 56 -4.77 14.88 11.59
C GLY A 56 -5.85 14.39 10.62
N PHE A 57 -6.30 15.28 9.74
CA PHE A 57 -7.39 15.00 8.79
C PHE A 57 -7.12 13.77 7.90
N ASP A 58 -5.89 13.63 7.37
CA ASP A 58 -5.54 12.49 6.50
C ASP A 58 -5.51 11.18 7.28
N ILE A 59 -5.11 11.23 8.56
CA ILE A 59 -5.12 10.09 9.48
C ILE A 59 -6.55 9.68 9.84
N ASP A 60 -7.47 10.63 10.00
CA ASP A 60 -8.88 10.36 10.23
C ASP A 60 -9.52 9.66 9.02
N ILE A 61 -9.19 10.10 7.80
CA ILE A 61 -9.61 9.44 6.56
C ILE A 61 -9.06 8.01 6.50
N ALA A 62 -7.76 7.84 6.77
CA ALA A 62 -7.11 6.53 6.77
C ALA A 62 -7.73 5.57 7.79
N ASN A 63 -8.08 6.07 8.98
CA ASN A 63 -8.78 5.31 10.02
C ASN A 63 -10.17 4.83 9.55
N GLU A 64 -10.97 5.72 8.95
CA GLU A 64 -12.29 5.36 8.44
C GLU A 64 -12.19 4.37 7.27
N LEU A 65 -11.18 4.49 6.41
CA LEU A 65 -10.90 3.53 5.35
C LEU A 65 -10.55 2.14 5.92
N ALA A 66 -9.62 2.08 6.88
CA ALA A 66 -9.24 0.83 7.54
C ALA A 66 -10.44 0.15 8.21
N LYS A 67 -11.30 0.93 8.89
CA LYS A 67 -12.53 0.46 9.50
C LYS A 67 -13.50 -0.15 8.48
N ARG A 68 -13.74 0.52 7.35
CA ARG A 68 -14.59 -0.01 6.25
C ARG A 68 -14.02 -1.26 5.61
N LEU A 69 -12.70 -1.38 5.58
CA LEU A 69 -12.00 -2.56 5.09
C LEU A 69 -12.00 -3.72 6.10
N GLY A 70 -12.33 -3.46 7.38
CA GLY A 70 -12.28 -4.44 8.46
C GLY A 70 -10.86 -4.80 8.91
N VAL A 71 -9.92 -3.87 8.77
CA VAL A 71 -8.49 -4.06 9.08
C VAL A 71 -7.99 -3.01 10.08
N LYS A 72 -6.82 -3.23 10.67
CA LYS A 72 -6.16 -2.22 11.52
C LYS A 72 -5.46 -1.17 10.66
N LEU A 73 -5.45 0.09 11.11
CA LEU A 73 -4.56 1.10 10.56
C LEU A 73 -3.17 0.95 11.18
N GLU A 74 -2.13 1.06 10.37
CA GLU A 74 -0.74 1.24 10.79
C GLU A 74 -0.17 2.45 10.07
N VAL A 75 0.32 3.44 10.81
CA VAL A 75 0.93 4.65 10.24
C VAL A 75 2.44 4.53 10.35
N VAL A 76 3.15 4.75 9.24
CA VAL A 76 4.60 4.69 9.13
C VAL A 76 5.12 6.08 8.84
N ASN A 77 5.87 6.65 9.78
CA ASN A 77 6.57 7.91 9.56
C ASN A 77 7.79 7.67 8.65
N LEU A 78 7.80 8.32 7.49
CA LEU A 78 8.88 8.24 6.50
C LEU A 78 9.22 9.65 6.00
N PRO A 79 10.48 9.94 5.64
CA PRO A 79 10.81 11.16 4.92
C PRO A 79 10.02 11.27 3.62
N PHE A 80 9.59 12.46 3.23
CA PHE A 80 8.74 12.67 2.04
C PHE A 80 9.29 11.99 0.77
N ASP A 81 10.59 12.14 0.51
CA ASP A 81 11.26 11.55 -0.67
C ASP A 81 11.26 10.01 -0.68
N SER A 82 11.02 9.37 0.46
CA SER A 82 10.97 7.91 0.60
C SER A 82 9.57 7.31 0.41
N LEU A 83 8.52 8.13 0.38
CA LEU A 83 7.13 7.66 0.31
C LEU A 83 6.85 6.91 -1.00
N ILE A 84 7.18 7.49 -2.15
CA ILE A 84 6.97 6.86 -3.47
C ILE A 84 7.76 5.54 -3.58
N PRO A 85 9.07 5.49 -3.26
CA PRO A 85 9.80 4.23 -3.23
C PRO A 85 9.19 3.17 -2.29
N ALA A 86 8.72 3.57 -1.11
CA ALA A 86 8.09 2.65 -0.16
C ALA A 86 6.76 2.08 -0.69
N LEU A 87 5.95 2.91 -1.35
CA LEU A 87 4.71 2.50 -2.00
C LEU A 87 4.98 1.51 -3.14
N LEU A 88 5.93 1.81 -4.02
CA LEU A 88 6.32 0.93 -5.13
C LEU A 88 6.89 -0.41 -4.67
N GLN A 89 7.55 -0.45 -3.51
CA GLN A 89 8.06 -1.66 -2.88
C GLN A 89 6.99 -2.43 -2.08
N GLY A 90 5.76 -1.91 -1.98
CA GLY A 90 4.67 -2.52 -1.21
C GLY A 90 4.86 -2.46 0.32
N LYS A 91 5.79 -1.62 0.81
CA LYS A 91 6.04 -1.42 2.24
C LYS A 91 4.91 -0.63 2.92
N ILE A 92 4.27 0.26 2.15
CA ILE A 92 3.07 1.00 2.51
C ILE A 92 2.02 0.79 1.41
N ASP A 93 0.74 0.96 1.75
CA ASP A 93 -0.39 0.79 0.84
C ASP A 93 -0.95 2.13 0.32
N LEU A 94 -0.71 3.20 1.06
CA LEU A 94 -1.27 4.53 0.84
C LEU A 94 -0.26 5.58 1.34
N ILE A 95 -0.26 6.75 0.69
CA ILE A 95 0.39 7.98 1.12
C ILE A 95 -0.72 8.99 1.35
#